data_AF-A0A5K1EW68-F1
#
_entry.id   AF-A0A5K1EW68-F1
#
_cell.length_a   1.000
_cell.length_b   1.000
_cell.length_c   1.000
_cell.angle_alpha   90.00
_cell.angle_beta   90.00
_cell.angle_gamma   90.00
#
_symmetry.space_group_name_H-M   'P 1'
#
loop_
_entity.id
_entity.type
_entity.pdbx_description
1 polymer ?
#
loop_
_entity_poly.entity_id
_entity_poly.type
_entity_poly.pdbx_seq_one_letter_code
_entity_poly.pdbx_strand_id
1 'polypeptide(L)' 'VDPNLVSRILDPAHSDSFAKTFVNLQLVIQNSGPWASAWVGEAGGAYNSGGKLISDTFVNSF' A
#
# COMPACT_ATOMS: atom_id res chain seq x y z
N VAL A 1 10.78 -7.11 -12.36
CA VAL A 1 9.34 -7.12 -11.98
C VAL A 1 9.08 -8.43 -11.25
N ASP A 2 8.44 -8.39 -10.08
CA ASP A 2 8.09 -9.60 -9.33
C ASP A 2 7.17 -10.50 -10.18
N PRO A 3 7.54 -11.76 -10.47
CA PRO A 3 6.71 -12.64 -11.29
C PRO A 3 5.37 -12.98 -10.65
N ASN A 4 5.23 -12.83 -9.32
CA ASN A 4 4.02 -13.13 -8.57
C ASN A 4 3.16 -11.88 -8.32
N LEU A 5 3.45 -10.75 -8.95
CA LEU A 5 2.80 -9.47 -8.65
C LEU A 5 1.28 -9.52 -8.84
N VAL A 6 0.80 -10.12 -9.93
CA VAL A 6 -0.65 -10.30 -10.17
C VAL A 6 -1.29 -11.18 -9.10
N SER A 7 -0.63 -12.28 -8.72
CA SER A 7 -1.15 -13.17 -7.68
C SER A 7 -1.26 -12.47 -6.32
N ARG A 8 -0.34 -11.57 -6.00
CA ARG A 8 -0.38 -10.79 -4.75
C ARG A 8 -1.44 -9.70 -4.78
N ILE A 9 -1.61 -9.04 -5.93
CA ILE A 9 -2.67 -8.05 -6.15
C ILE A 9 -4.06 -8.66 -5.94
N LEU A 10 -4.26 -9.89 -6.39
CA LEU A 10 -5.53 -10.61 -6.27
C LEU A 10 -5.68 -11.36 -4.93
N ASP A 11 -4.67 -11.34 -4.06
CA ASP A 11 -4.72 -12.00 -2.76
C ASP A 11 -5.27 -11.04 -1.68
N PRO A 12 -6.48 -11.28 -1.16
CA PRO A 12 -7.09 -10.42 -0.14
C PRO A 12 -6.29 -10.42 1.16
N ALA A 13 -5.60 -11.52 1.52
CA ALA A 13 -4.77 -11.58 2.72
C ALA A 13 -3.53 -10.69 2.59
N HIS A 14 -3.06 -10.46 1.37
CA HIS A 14 -1.98 -9.53 1.09
C HIS A 14 -2.44 -8.07 1.28
N SER A 15 -3.64 -7.74 0.80
CA SER A 15 -4.23 -6.40 0.96
C SER A 15 -4.53 -6.03 2.42
N ASP A 16 -4.94 -6.99 3.25
CA ASP A 16 -5.17 -6.75 4.69
C ASP A 16 -3.88 -6.38 5.44
N SER A 17 -2.71 -6.72 4.90
CA SER A 17 -1.44 -6.38 5.54
C SER A 17 -1.17 -4.87 5.60
N PHE A 18 -1.76 -4.08 4.68
CA PHE A 18 -1.62 -2.62 4.67
C PHE A 18 -2.30 -1.94 5.86
N ALA A 19 -3.35 -2.55 6.43
CA ALA A 19 -4.04 -2.01 7.60
C ALA A 19 -3.10 -1.85 8.80
N LYS A 20 -2.14 -2.77 8.98
CA LYS A 20 -1.15 -2.70 10.06
C LYS A 20 -0.27 -1.46 9.97
N THR A 21 0.05 -0.99 8.75
CA THR A 21 0.84 0.24 8.54
C THR A 21 0.09 1.46 9.09
N PHE A 22 -1.20 1.58 8.82
CA PHE A 22 -2.02 2.69 9.31
C PHE A 22 -2.22 2.63 10.84
N VAL A 23 -2.41 1.43 11.40
CA VAL A 23 -2.49 1.24 12.86
C VAL A 23 -1.18 1.70 13.53
N ASN A 24 -0.03 1.30 12.99
CA ASN A 24 1.27 1.71 13.53
C ASN A 24 1.48 3.23 13.40
N LEU A 25 1.10 3.84 12.28
CA LEU A 25 1.16 5.29 12.09
C LEU A 25 0.29 6.03 13.11
N GLN A 26 -0.92 5.54 13.36
CA GLN A 26 -1.82 6.11 14.36
C GLN A 26 -1.19 6.07 15.76
N LEU A 27 -0.57 4.96 16.14
CA LEU A 27 0.13 4.84 17.43
C LEU A 27 1.29 5.84 17.55
N VAL A 28 2.07 6.04 16.48
CA VAL A 28 3.16 7.03 16.47
C VAL A 28 2.62 8.44 16.68
N ILE A 29 1.54 8.81 15.99
CA ILE A 29 0.92 10.14 16.15
C ILE A 29 0.40 10.31 17.58
N GLN A 30 -0.32 9.32 18.12
CA GLN A 30 -0.86 9.38 19.47
C GLN A 30 0.24 9.54 20.53
N ASN A 31 1.37 8.85 20.37
CA ASN A 31 2.44 8.84 21.37
C ASN A 31 3.43 10.00 21.25
N SER A 32 3.70 10.47 20.04
CA SER A 32 4.83 11.39 19.78
C SER A 32 4.40 12.77 19.29
N GLY A 33 3.15 12.95 18.86
CA GLY A 33 2.67 14.22 18.32
C GLY A 33 1.17 14.19 18.04
N PRO A 34 0.30 14.13 19.07
CA PRO A 34 -1.15 13.96 18.89
C PRO A 34 -1.84 15.14 18.19
N TRP A 35 -1.13 16.27 18.03
CA TRP A 35 -1.57 17.42 17.23
C TRP A 35 -1.27 17.30 15.74
N ALA A 36 -0.52 16.28 15.31
CA ALA A 36 -0.12 16.10 13.92
C ALA A 36 -1.22 15.43 13.09
N SER A 37 -1.32 15.82 11.82
CA SER A 37 -2.19 15.20 10.82
C SER A 37 -1.38 14.30 9.88
N ALA A 38 -1.87 13.09 9.60
CA ALA A 38 -1.28 12.18 8.62
C ALA A 38 -1.83 12.42 7.21
N TRP A 39 -0.96 12.33 6.21
CA TRP A 39 -1.30 12.34 4.79
C TRP A 39 -0.53 11.24 4.06
N VAL A 40 -1.18 10.59 3.09
CA VAL A 40 -0.50 9.65 2.17
C VAL A 40 0.05 10.47 1.01
N GLY A 41 1.37 10.62 0.93
CA GLY A 41 2.03 11.40 -0.12
C GLY A 41 2.23 10.63 -1.43
N GLU A 42 2.23 9.30 -1.38
CA GLU A 42 2.37 8.42 -2.52
C GLU A 42 1.62 7.11 -2.24
N ALA A 43 0.90 6.60 -3.24
CA ALA A 43 0.28 5.29 -3.21
C ALA A 43 0.36 4.66 -4.61
N GLY A 44 0.51 3.35 -4.65
CA GLY A 44 0.55 2.58 -5.90
C GLY A 44 0.55 1.08 -5.62
N GLY A 45 0.01 0.29 -6.54
CA GLY A 45 -0.12 -1.17 -6.36
C GLY A 45 1.18 -1.96 -6.47
N ALA A 46 2.27 -1.34 -6.93
CA ALA A 46 3.59 -1.96 -7.00
C ALA A 46 4.70 -0.91 -6.93
N TYR A 47 5.72 -1.18 -6.12
CA TYR A 47 6.92 -0.34 -5.98
C TYR A 47 7.87 -0.51 -7.20
N ASN A 48 8.95 0.28 -7.26
CA ASN A 48 9.94 0.28 -8.36
C ASN A 48 9.34 0.60 -9.74
N SER A 49 8.58 1.70 -9.82
CA SER A 49 7.92 2.16 -11.05
C SER A 49 6.84 1.22 -11.60
N GLY A 50 6.37 0.28 -10.77
CA GLY A 50 5.28 -0.63 -11.11
C GLY A 50 5.72 -1.92 -11.81
N GLY A 51 4.72 -2.65 -12.31
CA GLY A 51 4.89 -3.80 -13.19
C GLY A 51 4.45 -3.45 -14.61
N LYS A 52 5.34 -3.60 -15.59
CA LYS A 52 4.97 -3.46 -17.01
C LYS A 52 3.84 -4.44 -17.36
N LEU A 53 2.77 -3.97 -18.01
CA LEU A 53 1.54 -4.73 -18.31
C LEU A 53 0.70 -5.12 -17.09
N ILE A 54 0.97 -4.51 -15.93
CA ILE A 54 0.23 -4.74 -14.68
C ILE A 54 -0.28 -3.38 -14.18
N SER A 55 0.64 -2.44 -13.93
CA SER A 55 0.32 -1.12 -13.36
C SER A 55 -0.45 -0.21 -14.31
N ASP A 56 -0.43 -0.51 -15.61
CA ASP A 56 -1.18 0.16 -16.68
C ASP A 56 -2.49 -0.56 -17.05
N THR A 57 -2.93 -1.52 -16.24
CA THR A 57 -4.11 -2.35 -16.53
C THR A 57 -5.12 -2.36 -15.39
N PHE A 58 -6.35 -2.81 -15.67
CA PHE A 58 -7.46 -2.84 -14.71
C PHE A 58 -7.16 -3.67 -13.45
N VAL A 59 -6.25 -4.63 -13.52
CA VAL A 59 -5.87 -5.44 -12.37
C VAL A 59 -5.27 -4.57 -11.24
N ASN A 60 -4.77 -3.37 -11.55
CA ASN A 60 -4.12 -2.44 -10.62
C ASN A 60 -4.99 -1.20 -10.31
N SER A 61 -6.33 -1.31 -10.35
CA SER A 61 -7.27 -0.18 -10.25
C SER A 61 -7.70 0.24 -8.83
N PHE A 62 -6.90 -0.08 -7.81
CA PHE A 62 -7.20 0.24 -6.40
C PHE A 62 -7.43 1.74 -6.17
#